data_AF-A0A5C1AP84-F1
#
_entry.id   AF-A0A5C1AP84-F1
#
_cell.length_a   1.000
_cell.length_b   1.000
_cell.length_c   1.000
_cell.angle_alpha   90.00
_cell.angle_beta   90.00
_cell.angle_gamma   90.00
#
_symmetry.space_group_name_H-M   'P 1'
#
loop_
_entity.id
_entity.type
_entity.pdbx_description
1 polymer ?
#
loop_
_entity_poly.entity_id
_entity_poly.type
_entity_poly.pdbx_seq_one_letter_code
_entity_poly.pdbx_strand_id
1 'polypeptide(L)'
;MAKNTFPRLNQVEPDEQPILIDATESLRNHILVTLGRPKDLIRIDVVRLWPNTYRANLLVGKSFDQATFAHSYFVTTTDAGKVVTSVPSLSNVYA
;
A
#
# COMPACT_ATOMS: atom_id res chain seq x y z
N MET A 1 -14.10 39.94 -32.64
CA MET A 1 -13.19 39.43 -31.58
C MET A 1 -13.61 38.02 -31.25
N ALA A 2 -12.80 37.02 -31.61
CA ALA A 2 -13.13 35.61 -31.46
C ALA A 2 -13.06 35.21 -29.97
N LYS A 3 -14.10 34.54 -29.47
CA LYS A 3 -14.12 33.94 -28.14
C LYS A 3 -13.34 32.63 -28.20
N ASN A 4 -12.13 32.59 -27.65
CA ASN A 4 -11.40 31.34 -27.45
C ASN A 4 -12.08 30.55 -26.33
N THR A 5 -12.99 29.66 -26.72
CA THR A 5 -13.54 28.63 -25.85
C THR A 5 -12.53 27.49 -25.78
N PHE A 6 -11.72 27.45 -24.73
CA PHE A 6 -10.91 26.28 -24.41
C PHE A 6 -11.85 25.11 -24.05
N PRO A 7 -11.68 23.91 -24.63
CA PRO A 7 -12.48 22.75 -24.23
C PRO A 7 -12.13 22.41 -22.78
N ARG A 8 -13.14 22.41 -21.90
CA ARG A 8 -13.00 21.84 -20.55
C ARG A 8 -12.72 20.34 -20.74
N LEU A 9 -11.49 19.92 -20.46
CA LEU A 9 -11.17 18.51 -20.31
C LEU A 9 -12.12 17.92 -19.27
N ASN A 10 -12.82 16.87 -19.67
CA ASN A 10 -13.86 16.16 -18.95
C ASN A 10 -13.65 16.17 -17.43
N GLN A 11 -14.53 16.88 -16.74
CA GLN A 11 -14.74 16.70 -15.32
C GLN A 11 -15.37 15.32 -15.16
N VAL A 12 -14.56 14.31 -14.85
CA VAL A 12 -15.05 12.96 -14.57
C VAL A 12 -15.93 13.08 -13.33
N GLU A 13 -17.24 12.89 -13.50
CA GLU A 13 -18.15 12.77 -12.37
C GLU A 13 -17.70 11.55 -11.55
N PRO A 14 -17.70 11.61 -10.20
CA PRO A 14 -17.29 10.48 -9.40
C PRO A 14 -18.39 9.41 -9.49
N ASP A 15 -18.35 8.61 -10.55
CA ASP A 15 -19.04 7.33 -10.59
C ASP A 15 -18.68 6.59 -9.31
N GLU A 16 -19.71 6.08 -8.62
CA GLU A 16 -19.62 5.25 -7.41
C GLU A 16 -18.60 4.13 -7.64
N GLN A 17 -17.33 4.41 -7.33
CA GLN A 17 -16.29 3.40 -7.26
C GLN A 17 -16.74 2.51 -6.10
N PRO A 18 -17.03 1.21 -6.34
CA PRO A 18 -17.35 0.32 -5.25
C PRO A 18 -16.23 0.47 -4.24
N ILE A 19 -16.60 0.58 -2.96
CA ILE A 19 -15.70 0.52 -1.80
C ILE A 19 -15.03 -0.86 -1.76
N LEU A 20 -14.21 -1.12 -2.77
CA LEU A 20 -13.08 -2.02 -2.71
C LEU A 20 -12.24 -1.42 -1.60
N ILE A 21 -12.25 -2.08 -0.45
CA ILE A 21 -11.17 -1.89 0.52
C ILE A 21 -9.90 -2.02 -0.32
N ASP A 22 -9.18 -0.90 -0.49
CA ASP A 22 -8.04 -0.85 -1.39
C ASP A 22 -7.13 -2.03 -1.02
N ALA A 23 -6.77 -2.85 -2.00
CA ALA A 23 -5.96 -4.05 -1.78
C ALA A 23 -4.67 -3.71 -1.02
N THR A 24 -4.20 -2.45 -1.16
CA THR A 24 -3.09 -1.91 -0.40
C THR A 24 -3.37 -1.83 1.11
N GLU A 25 -4.55 -1.36 1.53
CA GLU A 25 -4.95 -1.26 2.93
C GLU A 25 -5.14 -2.63 3.58
N SER A 26 -5.78 -3.55 2.86
CA SER A 26 -5.91 -4.93 3.31
C SER A 26 -4.54 -5.58 3.52
N LEU A 27 -3.59 -5.31 2.62
CA LEU A 27 -2.23 -5.81 2.72
C LEU A 27 -1.45 -5.17 3.88
N ARG A 28 -1.59 -3.85 4.10
CA ARG A 28 -1.00 -3.16 5.26
C ARG A 28 -1.45 -3.80 6.57
N ASN A 29 -2.75 -4.01 6.72
CA ASN A 29 -3.31 -4.61 7.92
C ASN A 29 -2.83 -6.06 8.10
N HIS A 30 -2.84 -6.86 7.03
CA HIS A 30 -2.34 -8.23 7.08
C HIS A 30 -0.87 -8.28 7.55
N ILE A 31 -0.01 -7.44 7.00
CA ILE A 31 1.39 -7.35 7.40
C ILE A 31 1.53 -6.98 8.88
N LEU A 32 0.78 -6.00 9.38
CA LEU A 32 0.83 -5.61 10.79
C LEU A 32 0.36 -6.72 11.73
N VAL A 33 -0.73 -7.40 11.40
CA VAL A 33 -1.28 -8.49 12.21
C VAL A 33 -0.33 -9.68 12.23
N THR A 34 0.30 -10.02 11.11
CA THR A 34 1.20 -11.17 11.02
C THR A 34 2.59 -10.88 11.58
N LEU A 35 3.18 -9.73 11.25
CA LEU A 35 4.52 -9.35 11.69
C LEU A 35 4.56 -8.86 13.13
N GLY A 36 3.44 -8.31 13.60
CA GLY A 36 3.36 -7.51 14.80
C GLY A 36 3.73 -6.04 14.56
N ARG A 37 3.50 -5.20 15.57
CA ARG A 37 3.72 -3.74 15.45
C ARG A 37 5.09 -3.34 16.00
N PRO A 38 6.03 -2.85 15.17
CA PRO A 38 7.28 -2.28 15.65
C PRO A 38 7.01 -1.07 16.56
N LYS A 39 7.81 -0.93 17.63
CA LYS A 39 7.68 0.16 18.62
C LYS A 39 7.68 1.56 17.98
N ASP A 40 8.61 1.79 17.05
CA ASP A 40 8.80 3.07 16.38
C ASP A 40 8.29 3.01 14.93
N LEU A 41 7.18 2.32 14.67
CA LEU A 41 6.59 2.26 13.33
C LEU A 41 6.11 3.64 12.88
N ILE A 42 6.66 4.12 11.78
CA ILE A 42 6.24 5.37 11.14
C ILE A 42 5.11 5.08 10.14
N ARG A 43 5.36 4.20 9.16
CA ARG A 43 4.35 3.81 8.16
C ARG A 43 4.72 2.51 7.44
N ILE A 44 3.73 1.96 6.74
CA ILE A 44 3.91 0.87 5.78
C ILE A 44 3.61 1.38 4.38
N ASP A 45 4.62 1.38 3.53
CA ASP A 45 4.47 1.72 2.12
C ASP A 45 4.16 0.46 1.33
N VAL A 46 3.00 0.44 0.68
CA VAL A 46 2.58 -0.66 -0.19
C VAL A 46 2.43 -0.10 -1.59
N VAL A 47 3.25 -0.59 -2.51
CA VAL A 47 3.25 -0.18 -3.91
C VAL A 47 2.97 -1.39 -4.78
N ARG A 48 1.97 -1.28 -5.65
CA ARG A 48 1.71 -2.33 -6.66
C ARG A 48 2.80 -2.28 -7.72
N LEU A 49 3.40 -3.43 -8.04
CA LEU A 49 4.42 -3.56 -9.08
C LEU A 49 3.81 -4.02 -10.41
N TRP A 50 3.00 -5.08 -10.36
CA TRP A 50 2.25 -5.64 -11.50
C TRP A 50 1.00 -6.39 -10.98
N PRO A 51 0.20 -7.08 -11.82
CA PRO A 51 -1.01 -7.75 -11.35
C PRO A 51 -0.76 -8.64 -10.12
N ASN A 52 -1.55 -8.41 -9.08
CA ASN A 52 -1.52 -9.11 -7.80
C ASN A 52 -0.15 -9.17 -7.11
N THR A 53 0.79 -8.29 -7.47
CA THR A 53 2.14 -8.30 -6.90
C THR A 53 2.51 -6.92 -6.40
N TYR A 54 2.98 -6.88 -5.15
CA TYR A 54 3.20 -5.67 -4.39
C TYR A 54 4.58 -5.69 -3.75
N ARG A 55 5.16 -4.51 -3.57
CA ARG A 55 6.26 -4.30 -2.64
C ARG A 55 5.74 -3.62 -1.39
N ALA A 56 6.01 -4.19 -0.24
CA ALA A 56 5.65 -3.63 1.06
C ALA A 56 6.91 -3.32 1.86
N ASN A 57 7.09 -2.06 2.23
CA ASN A 57 8.22 -1.59 3.02
C ASN A 57 7.74 -1.04 4.35
N LEU A 58 8.41 -1.43 5.43
CA LEU A 58 8.14 -0.91 6.76
C LEU A 58 9.18 0.13 7.13
N LEU A 59 8.74 1.36 7.34
CA LEU A 59 9.60 2.44 7.81
C LEU A 59 9.45 2.56 9.32
N VAL A 60 10.58 2.53 10.02
CA VAL A 60 10.66 2.73 11.47
C VAL A 60 11.64 3.84 11.82
N GLY A 61 11.40 4.51 12.93
CA GLY A 61 12.25 5.57 13.46
C GLY A 61 11.48 6.52 14.37
N LYS A 62 12.20 7.33 15.14
CA LYS A 62 11.60 8.32 16.05
C LYS A 62 10.95 9.51 15.31
N SER A 63 11.39 9.77 14.08
CA SER A 63 10.87 10.79 13.18
C SER A 63 11.17 10.41 11.73
N PHE A 64 10.57 11.11 10.75
CA PHE A 64 10.83 10.87 9.33
C PHE A 64 12.30 11.08 8.94
N ASP A 65 12.99 12.03 9.57
CA ASP A 65 14.42 12.32 9.29
C ASP A 65 15.37 11.23 9.83
N GLN A 66 14.87 10.38 10.73
CA GLN A 66 15.59 9.23 11.29
C GLN A 66 14.98 7.91 10.80
N ALA A 67 14.15 7.95 9.75
CA ALA A 67 13.47 6.78 9.24
C ALA A 67 14.43 5.83 8.54
N THR A 68 14.24 4.54 8.79
CA THR A 68 14.95 3.44 8.10
C THR A 68 13.97 2.37 7.67
N PHE A 69 14.32 1.61 6.63
CA PHE A 69 13.53 0.45 6.22
C PHE A 69 13.86 -0.74 7.13
N ALA A 70 12.96 -1.08 8.05
CA ALA A 70 13.11 -2.25 8.92
C ALA A 70 12.94 -3.56 8.15
N HIS A 71 11.93 -3.61 7.27
CA HIS A 71 11.59 -4.78 6.47
C HIS A 71 11.15 -4.38 5.07
N SER A 72 11.44 -5.23 4.09
CA SER A 72 11.01 -5.08 2.71
C SER A 72 10.53 -6.44 2.21
N TYR A 73 9.29 -6.49 1.71
CA TYR A 73 8.64 -7.70 1.24
C TYR A 73 8.17 -7.53 -0.19
N PHE A 74 8.34 -8.58 -1.00
CA PHE A 74 7.54 -8.81 -2.19
C PHE A 74 6.37 -9.69 -1.81
N VAL A 75 5.14 -9.24 -2.09
CA VAL A 75 3.92 -9.95 -1.71
C VAL A 75 3.09 -10.23 -2.96
N THR A 76 2.65 -11.48 -3.10
CA THR A 76 1.69 -11.88 -4.13
C THR A 76 0.32 -12.13 -3.50
N THR A 77 -0.74 -11.66 -4.14
CA THR A 77 -2.13 -11.83 -3.71
C THR A 77 -2.94 -12.65 -4.70
N THR A 78 -4.16 -13.04 -4.32
CA THR A 78 -5.19 -13.46 -5.27
C THR A 78 -5.86 -12.22 -5.89
N ASP A 79 -6.71 -12.42 -6.90
CA ASP A 79 -7.54 -11.36 -7.48
C ASP A 79 -8.50 -10.72 -6.46
N ALA A 80 -8.84 -11.47 -5.40
CA ALA A 80 -9.64 -10.99 -4.27
C ALA A 80 -8.81 -10.26 -3.20
N GLY A 81 -7.51 -10.02 -3.43
CA GLY A 81 -6.63 -9.29 -2.51
C GLY A 81 -6.11 -10.10 -1.31
N LYS A 82 -6.34 -11.42 -1.26
CA LYS A 82 -5.80 -12.27 -0.19
C LYS A 82 -4.33 -12.58 -0.44
N VAL A 83 -3.47 -12.44 0.57
CA VAL A 83 -2.04 -12.80 0.47
C VAL A 83 -1.87 -14.30 0.22
N VAL A 84 -1.08 -14.63 -0.80
CA VAL A 84 -0.72 -16.00 -1.21
C VAL A 84 0.69 -16.32 -0.75
N THR A 85 1.66 -15.45 -1.07
CA THR A 85 3.06 -15.61 -0.69
C THR A 85 3.70 -14.27 -0.36
N SER A 86 4.79 -14.34 0.42
CA SER A 86 5.68 -13.21 0.68
C SER A 86 7.14 -13.67 0.61
N VAL A 87 8.01 -12.79 0.11
CA VAL A 87 9.46 -12.97 0.08
C VAL A 87 10.12 -11.70 0.64
N PRO A 88 10.83 -11.78 1.78
CA PRO A 88 10.95 -12.93 2.67
C PRO A 88 9.59 -13.35 3.29
N SER A 89 9.50 -14.54 3.85
CA SER A 89 8.25 -15.03 4.44
C SER A 89 7.84 -14.19 5.66
N LEU A 90 6.59 -13.73 5.67
CA LEU A 90 6.00 -13.05 6.81
C LEU A 90 5.89 -14.00 8.01
N SER A 91 6.41 -13.58 9.14
CA SER A 91 6.39 -14.29 10.41
C SER A 91 6.24 -13.29 11.56
N ASN A 92 5.82 -13.72 12.74
CA ASN A 92 5.71 -12.84 13.90
C ASN A 92 7.11 -12.49 14.42
N VAL A 93 7.51 -11.23 14.23
CA VAL A 93 8.84 -10.70 14.62
C VAL A 93 8.72 -9.73 15.79
N TYR A 94 7.60 -9.03 15.92
CA TYR A 94 7.36 -8.04 16.96
C TYR A 94 6.18 -8.49 17.84
N ALA A 95 6.49 -9.07 19.00
CA ALA A 95 5.49 -9.46 20.00
C ALA A 95 5.21 -8.32 21.01
#